data_AF-A0A661PE02-F1
#
_entry.id   AF-A0A661PE02-F1
#
_cell.length_a   1.000
_cell.length_b   1.000
_cell.length_c   1.000
_cell.angle_alpha   90.00
_cell.angle_beta   90.00
_cell.angle_gamma   90.00
#
_symmetry.space_group_name_H-M   'P 1'
#
loop_
_entity.id
_entity.type
_entity.pdbx_description
1 polymer ?
#
loop_
_entity_poly.entity_id
_entity_poly.type
_entity_poly.pdbx_seq_one_letter_code
_entity_poly.pdbx_strand_id
1 'polypeptide(L)'
;MKVTINAKGTEISVLSVGDENDYISLTDIAKYKNKDDCFIVINNRMRLRDTIEFLGLWEFFSNPGFKPIEFDRFNKRRLPDG
;
A
#
# COMPACT_ATOMS: atom_id res chain seq x y z
N MET A 1 2.91 20.02 -2.88
CA MET A 1 4.03 20.17 -1.93
C MET A 1 4.62 18.80 -1.62
N LYS A 2 5.96 18.67 -1.66
CA LYS A 2 6.64 17.47 -1.17
C LYS A 2 7.00 17.66 0.30
N VAL A 3 6.61 16.72 1.14
CA VAL A 3 6.93 16.66 2.57
C VAL A 3 7.72 15.37 2.82
N THR A 4 8.55 15.34 3.86
CA THR A 4 9.24 14.12 4.28
C THR A 4 8.78 13.78 5.70
N ILE A 5 8.43 12.51 5.92
CA ILE A 5 8.15 11.97 7.26
C ILE A 5 9.26 10.99 7.64
N ASN A 6 9.55 10.87 8.94
CA ASN A 6 10.50 9.86 9.44
C ASN A 6 9.74 8.71 10.10
N ALA A 7 9.90 7.49 9.58
CA ALA A 7 9.33 6.29 10.16
C ALA A 7 10.45 5.28 10.44
N LYS A 8 10.65 4.94 11.72
CA LYS A 8 11.71 4.01 12.16
C LYS A 8 13.11 4.34 11.60
N GLY A 9 13.46 5.62 11.54
CA GLY A 9 14.75 6.07 10.99
C GLY A 9 14.84 6.06 9.46
N THR A 10 13.73 5.80 8.76
CA THR A 10 13.65 5.89 7.30
C THR A 10 12.89 7.14 6.91
N GLU A 11 13.51 7.98 6.08
CA GLU A 11 12.84 9.12 5.47
C GLU A 11 11.94 8.65 4.33
N ILE A 12 10.66 9.03 4.41
CA ILE A 12 9.64 8.69 3.43
C ILE A 12 9.11 9.98 2.82
N SER A 13 9.19 10.08 1.50
CA SER A 13 8.59 11.19 0.77
C SER A 13 7.06 11.07 0.76
N VAL A 14 6.38 12.17 1.07
CA VAL A 14 4.94 12.35 0.94
C VAL A 14 4.70 13.46 -0.08
N LEU A 15 3.86 13.20 -1.07
CA LEU A 15 3.42 14.19 -2.04
C LEU A 15 1.99 14.60 -1.70
N SER A 16 1.83 15.85 -1.28
CA SER A 16 0.52 16.46 -1.07
C SER A 16 0.19 17.32 -2.28
N VAL A 17 -0.91 17.06 -2.97
CA VAL A 17 -1.26 17.78 -4.21
C VAL A 17 -2.13 19.02 -3.95
N GLY A 18 -2.50 19.27 -2.70
CA GLY A 18 -3.35 20.39 -2.30
C GLY A 18 -4.85 20.12 -2.44
N ASP A 19 -5.22 18.89 -2.80
CA ASP A 19 -6.55 18.34 -2.64
C ASP A 19 -6.60 17.46 -1.37
N GLU A 20 -7.67 16.69 -1.23
CA GLU A 20 -7.88 15.76 -0.11
C GLU A 20 -7.01 14.48 -0.18
N ASN A 21 -6.12 14.38 -1.17
CA ASN A 21 -5.29 13.19 -1.39
C ASN A 21 -3.80 13.44 -1.13
N ASP A 22 -3.26 12.74 -0.13
CA ASP A 22 -1.83 12.67 0.11
C ASP A 22 -1.27 11.32 -0.35
N TYR A 23 -0.13 11.34 -1.04
CA TYR A 23 0.53 10.14 -1.57
C TYR A 23 1.82 9.84 -0.83
N ILE A 24 2.04 8.59 -0.44
CA ILE A 24 3.24 8.15 0.27
C ILE A 24 4.14 7.32 -0.65
N SER A 25 5.45 7.56 -0.63
CA SER A 25 6.44 6.85 -1.45
C SER A 25 6.66 5.41 -0.96
N LEU A 26 6.12 4.44 -1.70
CA LEU A 26 6.37 3.01 -1.45
C LEU A 26 7.84 2.61 -1.64
N THR A 27 8.55 3.26 -2.56
CA THR A 27 9.98 3.04 -2.78
C THR A 27 10.80 3.44 -1.57
N ASP A 28 10.47 4.57 -0.93
CA ASP A 28 11.17 4.99 0.27
C ASP A 28 10.88 4.06 1.46
N ILE A 29 9.66 3.53 1.56
CA ILE A 29 9.32 2.48 2.53
C ILE A 29 10.13 1.19 2.25
N ALA A 30 10.29 0.82 0.98
CA ALA A 30 11.00 -0.41 0.61
C ALA A 30 12.51 -0.34 0.91
N LYS A 31 13.11 0.86 0.84
CA LYS A 31 14.52 1.10 1.20
C LYS A 31 14.85 0.68 2.63
N TYR A 32 13.89 0.67 3.54
CA TYR A 32 14.10 0.15 4.90
C TYR A 32 14.46 -1.34 4.89
N LYS A 33 13.91 -2.12 3.94
CA LYS A 33 14.10 -3.57 3.88
C LYS A 33 15.27 -3.96 2.97
N ASN A 34 15.35 -3.38 1.78
CA ASN A 34 16.47 -3.55 0.85
C ASN A 34 16.55 -2.32 -0.06
N LYS A 35 17.64 -1.56 0.04
CA LYS A 35 17.85 -0.33 -0.76
C LYS A 35 18.15 -0.63 -2.22
N ASP A 36 18.83 -1.74 -2.51
CA ASP A 36 19.31 -2.08 -3.85
C ASP A 36 18.20 -2.71 -4.70
N ASP A 37 17.28 -3.47 -4.07
CA ASP A 37 16.18 -4.18 -4.75
C ASP A 37 14.78 -3.77 -4.26
N CYS A 38 14.54 -2.47 -4.16
CA CYS A 38 13.23 -1.93 -3.73
C CYS A 38 12.06 -2.49 -4.57
N PHE A 39 12.26 -2.68 -5.88
CA PHE A 39 11.27 -3.24 -6.79
C PHE A 39 10.82 -4.65 -6.38
N ILE A 40 11.76 -5.52 -6.03
CA ILE A 40 11.45 -6.90 -5.59
C ILE A 40 10.70 -6.86 -4.26
N VAL A 41 11.13 -6.00 -3.32
CA VAL A 41 10.46 -5.83 -2.04
C VAL A 41 9.00 -5.41 -2.21
N ILE A 42 8.73 -4.39 -3.02
CA ILE A 42 7.37 -3.89 -3.27
C ILE A 42 6.52 -4.99 -3.92
N ASN A 43 7.02 -5.61 -4.99
CA ASN A 43 6.29 -6.67 -5.68
C ASN A 43 5.92 -7.82 -4.75
N ASN A 44 6.85 -8.25 -3.91
CA ASN A 44 6.57 -9.31 -2.95
C ASN A 44 5.53 -8.85 -1.94
N ARG A 45 5.66 -7.67 -1.33
CA ARG A 45 4.68 -7.17 -0.34
C ARG A 45 3.29 -7.04 -0.92
N MET A 46 3.14 -6.51 -2.13
CA MET A 46 1.84 -6.33 -2.79
C MET A 46 1.18 -7.64 -3.23
N ARG A 47 1.93 -8.75 -3.26
CA ARG A 47 1.40 -10.10 -3.55
C ARG A 47 0.99 -10.86 -2.29
N LEU A 48 1.50 -10.48 -1.12
CA LEU A 48 1.16 -11.14 0.14
C LEU A 48 -0.32 -10.91 0.46
N ARG A 49 -0.97 -12.01 0.85
CA ARG A 49 -2.38 -12.01 1.25
C ARG A 49 -2.64 -11.03 2.39
N ASP A 50 -1.82 -11.06 3.42
CA ASP A 50 -1.95 -10.19 4.59
C ASP A 50 -1.88 -8.70 4.23
N THR A 51 -1.01 -8.32 3.29
CA THR A 51 -0.92 -6.93 2.81
C THR A 51 -2.20 -6.52 2.08
N ILE A 52 -2.71 -7.39 1.21
CA ILE A 52 -3.94 -7.11 0.44
C ILE A 52 -5.14 -7.03 1.37
N GLU A 53 -5.28 -7.96 2.31
CA GLU A 53 -6.36 -7.96 3.31
C GLU A 53 -6.30 -6.72 4.20
N PHE A 54 -5.11 -6.33 4.65
CA PHE A 54 -4.92 -5.09 5.40
C PHE A 54 -5.35 -3.85 4.62
N LEU A 55 -4.93 -3.73 3.35
CA LEU A 55 -5.33 -2.62 2.49
C LEU A 55 -6.84 -2.60 2.26
N GLY A 56 -7.46 -3.76 2.05
CA GLY A 56 -8.91 -3.87 1.90
C GLY A 56 -9.67 -3.42 3.14
N LEU A 57 -9.20 -3.79 4.33
CA LEU A 57 -9.76 -3.31 5.60
C LEU A 57 -9.59 -1.80 5.75
N TRP A 58 -8.39 -1.29 5.45
CA TRP A 58 -8.11 0.14 5.54
C TRP A 58 -9.02 0.96 4.60
N GLU A 59 -9.18 0.53 3.35
CA GLU A 59 -10.09 1.14 2.37
C GLU A 59 -11.53 1.08 2.86
N PHE A 60 -11.98 -0.05 3.42
CA PHE A 60 -13.32 -0.17 3.97
C PHE A 60 -13.62 0.86 5.07
N PHE A 61 -12.65 1.16 5.94
CA PHE A 61 -12.83 2.16 7.00
C PHE A 61 -12.65 3.61 6.54
N SER A 62 -11.77 3.83 5.57
CA SER A 62 -11.28 5.19 5.25
C SER A 62 -11.91 5.76 3.99
N ASN A 63 -12.49 4.92 3.12
CA ASN A 63 -13.02 5.33 1.83
C ASN A 63 -14.52 5.01 1.72
N PRO A 64 -15.41 6.02 1.86
CA PRO A 64 -16.86 5.83 1.79
C PRO A 64 -17.36 5.22 0.46
N GLY A 65 -16.59 5.37 -0.62
CA GLY A 65 -16.91 4.80 -1.93
C GLY A 65 -16.41 3.37 -2.15
N PHE A 66 -15.79 2.76 -1.14
CA PHE A 66 -15.21 1.43 -1.27
C PHE A 66 -16.29 0.37 -1.53
N LYS A 67 -15.97 -0.57 -2.43
CA LYS A 67 -16.89 -1.61 -2.89
C LYS A 67 -16.48 -2.98 -2.35
N PRO A 68 -16.90 -3.35 -1.13
CA PRO A 68 -16.43 -4.56 -0.46
C PRO A 68 -16.77 -5.84 -1.22
N ILE A 69 -17.91 -5.88 -1.92
CA ILE A 69 -18.35 -7.04 -2.71
C ILE A 69 -17.45 -7.27 -3.94
N GLU A 70 -17.03 -6.20 -4.62
CA GLU A 70 -16.11 -6.31 -5.76
C GLU A 70 -14.71 -6.72 -5.27
N PHE A 71 -14.26 -6.16 -4.15
CA PHE A 71 -13.01 -6.52 -3.50
C PHE A 71 -12.97 -7.99 -3.06
N ASP A 72 -14.02 -8.49 -2.40
CA ASP A 72 -14.12 -9.90 -1.98
C ASP A 72 -14.05 -10.86 -3.18
N ARG A 73 -14.74 -10.53 -4.29
CA ARG A 73 -14.62 -11.31 -5.54
C ARG A 73 -13.21 -11.30 -6.12
N PHE A 74 -12.53 -10.16 -6.11
CA PHE A 74 -11.12 -10.07 -6.52
C PHE A 74 -10.24 -10.94 -5.63
N ASN A 75 -10.42 -10.87 -4.30
CA ASN A 75 -9.61 -11.63 -3.36
C ASN A 75 -9.83 -13.15 -3.52
N LYS A 76 -11.09 -13.58 -3.69
CA LYS A 76 -11.45 -14.98 -3.94
C LYS A 76 -10.87 -15.54 -5.23
N ARG A 77 -10.88 -14.78 -6.33
CA ARG A 77 -10.26 -15.20 -7.62
C ARG A 77 -8.74 -15.41 -7.55
N ARG A 78 -8.06 -14.86 -6.54
CA ARG A 78 -6.62 -15.08 -6.32
C ARG A 78 -6.33 -16.40 -5.61
N LEU A 79 -7.33 -16.99 -4.96
CA LEU A 79 -7.24 -18.33 -4.44
C LEU A 79 -7.58 -19.28 -5.60
N PRO A 80 -6.73 -20.26 -5.95
CA PRO A 80 -7.22 -21.37 -6.75
C PRO A 80 -8.41 -21.95 -5.98
N ASP A 81 -9.53 -22.17 -6.67
CA ASP A 81 -10.58 -23.02 -6.13
C ASP A 81 -9.89 -24.31 -5.68
N GLY A 82 -10.02 -24.63 -4.39
CA GLY A 82 -9.30 -25.73 -3.74
C GLY A 82 -9.45 -27.06 -4.45
#